data_AF-A0A9D1HBU3-F1
#
_entry.id   AF-A0A9D1HBU3-F1
#
_cell.length_a   1.000
_cell.length_b   1.000
_cell.length_c   1.000
_cell.angle_alpha   90.00
_cell.angle_beta   90.00
_cell.angle_gamma   90.00
#
_symmetry.space_group_name_H-M   'P 1'
#
loop_
_entity.id
_entity.type
_entity.pdbx_description
1 polymer ?
#
loop_
_entity_poly.entity_id
_entity_poly.type
_entity_poly.pdbx_seq_one_letter_code
_entity_poly.pdbx_strand_id
1 'polypeptide(L)'
;MTMKIKIDYFSKDIAEAIGAGIYRISVIKENGNAAPLYIGESVFVLVRCAAHLFELKKDPAYFGFTKESIDNEKITLKFEMLHQIDDRAKRKHREKEIINETLKTQDLICQNGISDRMKDIDDKIESLALFLAGE
;
A
#
# COMPACT_ATOMS: atom_id res chain seq x y z
N MET A 1 -3.26 -18.94 -9.70
CA MET A 1 -2.63 -17.77 -10.34
C MET A 1 -1.27 -17.57 -9.70
N THR A 2 -0.22 -17.33 -10.49
CA THR A 2 1.13 -17.12 -9.95
C THR A 2 1.42 -15.63 -10.01
N MET A 3 1.65 -15.01 -8.86
CA MET A 3 2.04 -13.61 -8.74
C MET A 3 3.56 -13.52 -8.96
N LYS A 4 4.01 -12.69 -9.92
CA LYS A 4 5.45 -12.50 -10.23
C LYS A 4 6.01 -11.13 -9.88
N ILE A 5 5.18 -10.18 -9.43
CA ILE A 5 5.71 -8.95 -8.84
C ILE A 5 6.64 -9.27 -7.66
N LYS A 6 7.62 -8.40 -7.43
CA LYS A 6 8.50 -8.48 -6.26
C LYS A 6 7.77 -7.95 -5.03
N ILE A 7 8.01 -8.57 -3.88
CA ILE A 7 7.48 -8.11 -2.60
C ILE A 7 8.66 -7.63 -1.75
N ASP A 8 8.69 -6.33 -1.45
CA ASP A 8 9.58 -5.74 -0.43
C ASP A 8 8.78 -5.62 0.86
N TYR A 9 8.94 -6.58 1.77
CA TYR A 9 8.14 -6.70 2.98
C TYR A 9 8.91 -6.24 4.22
N PHE A 10 8.81 -4.96 4.55
CA PHE A 10 9.49 -4.34 5.69
C PHE A 10 11.00 -4.61 5.73
N SER A 11 11.68 -4.61 4.57
CA SER A 11 13.10 -5.00 4.49
C SER A 11 14.04 -4.15 5.34
N LYS A 12 13.61 -2.95 5.75
CA LYS A 12 14.40 -2.00 6.54
C LYS A 12 13.92 -1.82 7.97
N ASP A 13 12.73 -2.29 8.29
CA ASP A 13 11.95 -1.88 9.47
C ASP A 13 11.06 -3.02 10.00
N ILE A 14 11.47 -4.27 9.77
CA ILE A 14 10.71 -5.45 10.19
C ILE A 14 10.55 -5.53 11.72
N ALA A 15 11.55 -5.10 12.49
CA ALA A 15 11.49 -5.08 13.94
C ALA A 15 10.43 -4.08 14.41
N GLU A 16 10.36 -2.93 13.76
CA GLU A 16 9.40 -1.88 14.05
C GLU A 16 7.97 -2.31 13.71
N ALA A 17 7.80 -3.05 12.61
CA ALA A 17 6.52 -3.54 12.11
C ALA A 17 5.87 -4.62 13.01
N ILE A 18 6.60 -5.20 13.96
CA ILE A 18 6.03 -6.13 14.95
C ILE A 18 5.00 -5.42 15.84
N GLY A 19 5.24 -4.13 16.13
CA GLY A 19 4.44 -3.33 17.05
C GLY A 19 3.28 -2.57 16.40
N ALA A 20 2.76 -1.61 17.16
CA ALA A 20 1.70 -0.73 16.72
C ALA A 20 2.26 0.47 15.96
N GLY A 21 1.58 0.87 14.88
CA GLY A 21 2.05 1.98 14.07
C GLY A 21 1.26 2.20 12.79
N ILE A 22 1.79 3.11 11.99
CA ILE A 22 1.25 3.51 10.70
C ILE A 22 2.19 2.96 9.64
N TYR A 23 1.62 2.32 8.62
CA TYR A 23 2.36 1.72 7.52
C TYR A 23 1.88 2.28 6.19
N ARG A 24 2.74 2.15 5.18
CA ARG A 24 2.43 2.46 3.79
C ARG A 24 2.64 1.22 2.93
N ILE A 25 1.74 1.04 1.97
CA ILE A 25 1.90 0.12 0.87
C ILE A 25 2.07 0.95 -0.39
N SER A 26 3.13 0.70 -1.15
CA SER A 26 3.46 1.42 -2.38
C SER A 26 3.76 0.46 -3.52
N VAL A 27 3.46 0.89 -4.74
CA VAL A 27 3.91 0.24 -5.96
C VAL A 27 5.11 1.00 -6.51
N ILE A 28 6.14 0.30 -6.94
CA ILE A 28 7.40 0.85 -7.45
C ILE A 28 7.70 0.24 -8.82
N LYS A 29 7.95 1.11 -9.80
CA LYS A 29 8.40 0.75 -11.15
C LYS A 29 9.90 0.43 -11.15
N GLU A 30 10.38 -0.26 -12.18
CA GLU A 30 11.80 -0.57 -12.36
C GLU A 30 12.71 0.67 -12.40
N ASN A 31 12.19 1.81 -12.88
CA ASN A 31 12.91 3.09 -12.90
C ASN A 31 12.94 3.81 -11.54
N GLY A 32 12.35 3.23 -10.49
CA GLY A 32 12.32 3.77 -9.13
C GLY A 32 11.14 4.70 -8.85
N ASN A 33 10.34 5.09 -9.84
CA ASN A 33 9.12 5.87 -9.62
C ASN A 33 8.15 5.05 -8.76
N ALA A 34 7.60 5.70 -7.73
CA ALA A 34 6.77 5.06 -6.73
C ALA A 34 5.46 5.82 -6.55
N ALA A 35 4.37 5.09 -6.35
CA ALA A 35 3.08 5.66 -5.97
C ALA A 35 2.54 4.95 -4.71
N PRO A 36 1.95 5.69 -3.76
CA PRO A 36 1.32 5.10 -2.61
C PRO A 36 -0.02 4.46 -3.01
N LEU A 37 -0.19 3.19 -2.65
CA LEU A 37 -1.46 2.49 -2.83
C LEU A 37 -2.40 2.78 -1.66
N TYR A 38 -1.88 2.64 -0.44
CA TYR A 38 -2.67 2.61 0.77
C TYR A 38 -1.82 3.00 1.98
N ILE A 39 -2.41 3.76 2.90
CA ILE A 39 -1.84 4.10 4.20
C ILE A 39 -2.85 3.69 5.27
N GLY A 40 -2.38 2.97 6.28
CA GLY A 40 -3.23 2.52 7.37
C GLY A 40 -2.49 2.40 8.70
N GLU A 41 -3.28 2.24 9.76
CA GLU A 41 -2.78 2.01 11.12
C GLU A 41 -3.17 0.62 11.63
N SER A 42 -2.35 0.08 12.50
CA SER A 42 -2.65 -1.17 13.20
C SER A 42 -1.93 -1.24 14.54
N VAL A 43 -2.48 -2.03 15.46
CA VAL A 43 -1.76 -2.50 16.66
C VAL A 43 -0.84 -3.69 16.39
N PHE A 44 -1.03 -4.37 15.26
CA PHE A 44 -0.22 -5.47 14.76
C PHE A 44 0.05 -5.21 13.27
N VAL A 45 1.03 -4.36 12.95
CA VAL A 45 1.26 -3.92 11.57
C VAL A 45 1.63 -5.11 10.68
N LEU A 46 2.58 -5.94 11.10
CA LEU A 46 3.03 -7.09 10.33
C LEU A 46 1.89 -8.09 10.03
N VAL A 47 0.96 -8.31 10.95
CA VAL A 47 -0.19 -9.20 10.71
C VAL A 47 -1.19 -8.57 9.73
N ARG A 48 -1.46 -7.27 9.88
CA ARG A 48 -2.39 -6.54 9.00
C ARG A 48 -1.86 -6.51 7.56
N CYS A 49 -0.59 -6.27 7.36
CA CYS A 49 0.04 -6.26 6.03
C CYS A 49 0.12 -7.67 5.40
N ALA A 50 0.28 -8.72 6.21
CA ALA A 50 0.18 -10.09 5.71
C ALA A 50 -1.25 -10.42 5.23
N ALA A 51 -2.28 -9.90 5.90
CA ALA A 51 -3.67 -10.05 5.45
C ALA A 51 -3.91 -9.33 4.10
N HIS A 52 -3.35 -8.12 3.92
CA HIS A 52 -3.37 -7.42 2.63
C HIS A 52 -2.72 -8.24 1.51
N LEU A 53 -1.56 -8.86 1.76
CA LEU A 53 -0.91 -9.76 0.80
C LEU A 53 -1.74 -11.00 0.48
N PHE A 54 -2.45 -11.54 1.48
CA PHE A 54 -3.34 -12.68 1.27
C PHE A 54 -4.53 -12.32 0.37
N GLU A 55 -5.17 -11.17 0.59
CA GLU A 55 -6.25 -10.69 -0.27
C GLU A 55 -5.75 -10.41 -1.70
N LEU A 56 -4.58 -9.79 -1.85
CA LEU A 56 -3.95 -9.61 -3.17
C LEU A 56 -3.71 -10.94 -3.90
N LYS A 57 -3.20 -11.95 -3.18
CA LYS A 57 -2.95 -13.29 -3.76
C LYS A 57 -4.25 -13.96 -4.21
N LYS A 58 -5.34 -13.75 -3.46
CA LYS A 58 -6.65 -14.30 -3.77
C LYS A 58 -7.28 -13.60 -4.98
N ASP A 59 -7.21 -12.28 -5.01
CA ASP A 59 -7.71 -11.44 -6.09
C ASP A 59 -6.78 -10.22 -6.31
N PRO A 60 -5.99 -10.19 -7.39
CA PRO A 60 -5.10 -9.06 -7.69
C PRO A 60 -5.82 -7.70 -7.78
N ALA A 61 -7.10 -7.72 -8.14
CA ALA A 61 -7.92 -6.51 -8.25
C ALA A 61 -8.12 -5.80 -6.89
N TYR A 62 -7.84 -6.49 -5.77
CA TYR A 62 -7.82 -5.90 -4.43
C TYR A 62 -7.01 -4.61 -4.35
N PHE A 63 -5.84 -4.59 -5.01
CA PHE A 63 -4.97 -3.42 -5.19
C PHE A 63 -4.94 -2.89 -6.62
N GLY A 64 -5.95 -3.20 -7.43
CA GLY A 64 -6.06 -2.71 -8.82
C GLY A 64 -5.17 -3.43 -9.83
N PHE A 65 -4.48 -4.51 -9.45
CA PHE A 65 -3.71 -5.29 -10.42
C PHE A 65 -4.64 -6.09 -11.34
N THR A 66 -4.28 -6.18 -12.61
CA THR A 66 -4.88 -7.10 -13.59
C THR A 66 -4.08 -8.38 -13.66
N LYS A 67 -4.50 -9.32 -14.51
CA LYS A 67 -3.74 -10.56 -14.73
C LYS A 67 -2.38 -10.32 -15.37
N GLU A 68 -2.27 -9.26 -16.16
CA GLU A 68 -1.06 -8.86 -16.86
C GLU A 68 -0.12 -8.11 -15.91
N SER A 69 -0.62 -7.14 -15.14
CA SER A 69 0.24 -6.33 -14.27
C SER A 69 0.75 -7.10 -13.05
N ILE A 70 0.00 -8.07 -12.53
CA ILE A 70 0.47 -8.92 -11.41
C ILE A 70 1.54 -9.94 -11.84
N ASP A 71 1.68 -10.19 -13.14
CA ASP A 71 2.68 -11.10 -13.74
C ASP A 71 3.94 -10.36 -14.22
N ASN A 72 4.27 -9.22 -13.61
CA ASN A 72 5.38 -8.37 -14.03
C ASN A 72 6.48 -8.24 -12.96
N GLU A 73 7.62 -8.92 -13.18
CA GLU A 73 8.79 -8.92 -12.27
C GLU A 73 9.50 -7.56 -12.14
N LYS A 74 9.15 -6.59 -13.00
CA LYS A 74 9.65 -5.21 -12.95
C LYS A 74 8.93 -4.35 -11.92
N ILE A 75 7.80 -4.82 -11.39
CA ILE A 75 7.02 -4.12 -10.38
C ILE A 75 7.40 -4.66 -8.99
N THR A 76 7.60 -3.74 -8.05
CA THR A 76 7.76 -4.08 -6.63
C THR A 76 6.59 -3.52 -5.84
N LEU A 77 5.94 -4.37 -5.05
CA LEU A 77 5.00 -3.97 -4.00
C LEU A 77 5.77 -3.86 -2.69
N LYS A 78 5.87 -2.64 -2.16
CA LYS A 78 6.63 -2.33 -0.96
C LYS A 78 5.72 -2.07 0.22
N PHE A 79 6.06 -2.68 1.36
CA PHE A 79 5.47 -2.44 2.67
C PHE A 79 6.53 -1.82 3.57
N GLU A 80 6.20 -0.71 4.20
CA GLU A 80 7.13 0.01 5.09
C GLU A 80 6.38 0.67 6.25
N MET A 81 7.10 0.83 7.36
CA MET A 81 6.69 1.60 8.52
C MET A 81 6.89 3.09 8.25
N LEU A 82 5.89 3.89 8.62
CA LEU A 82 5.98 5.35 8.64
C LEU A 82 6.27 5.86 10.05
N HIS A 83 5.50 5.38 11.03
CA HIS A 83 5.65 5.78 12.43
C HIS A 83 5.25 4.63 13.37
N GLN A 84 6.00 4.46 14.46
CA GLN A 84 5.59 3.63 15.59
C GLN A 84 4.85 4.49 16.60
N ILE A 85 3.60 4.14 16.89
CA ILE A 85 2.75 4.87 17.82
C ILE A 85 1.83 3.88 18.52
N ASP A 86 2.08 3.60 19.80
CA ASP A 86 1.25 2.66 20.56
C ASP A 86 -0.12 3.25 20.93
N ASP A 87 -0.13 4.54 21.28
CA ASP A 87 -1.38 5.23 21.65
C ASP A 87 -2.35 5.29 20.46
N ARG A 88 -3.52 4.69 20.66
CA ARG A 88 -4.54 4.54 19.61
C ARG A 88 -5.04 5.88 19.08
N ALA A 89 -5.27 6.85 19.96
CA ALA A 89 -5.85 8.13 19.56
C ALA A 89 -4.85 8.94 18.73
N LYS A 90 -3.59 9.01 19.19
CA LYS A 90 -2.48 9.64 18.47
C LYS A 90 -2.22 8.96 17.14
N ARG A 91 -2.21 7.62 17.10
CA ARG A 91 -1.97 6.87 15.87
C ARG A 91 -3.04 7.12 14.81
N LYS A 92 -4.32 7.08 15.20
CA LYS A 92 -5.45 7.39 14.30
C LYS A 92 -5.45 8.84 13.83
N HIS A 93 -5.07 9.78 14.70
CA HIS A 93 -4.96 11.17 14.31
C HIS A 93 -3.84 11.37 13.29
N ARG A 94 -2.66 10.81 13.56
CA ARG A 94 -1.49 10.92 12.69
C ARG A 94 -1.68 10.21 11.34
N GLU A 95 -2.39 9.08 11.30
CA GLU A 95 -2.74 8.40 10.04
C GLU A 95 -3.53 9.32 9.10
N LYS A 96 -4.55 10.00 9.62
CA LYS A 96 -5.33 10.99 8.85
C LYS A 96 -4.48 12.17 8.37
N GLU A 97 -3.58 12.67 9.21
CA GLU A 97 -2.65 13.74 8.80
C GLU A 97 -1.79 13.30 7.62
N ILE A 98 -1.20 12.11 7.68
CA ILE A 98 -0.34 11.58 6.63
C ILE A 98 -1.11 11.35 5.34
N ILE A 99 -2.33 10.83 5.42
CA ILE A 99 -3.21 10.67 4.25
C ILE A 99 -3.46 12.04 3.61
N ASN A 100 -3.85 13.04 4.40
CA ASN A 100 -4.09 14.40 3.92
C ASN A 100 -2.83 15.06 3.35
N GLU A 101 -1.66 14.85 3.97
CA GLU A 101 -0.36 15.32 3.48
C GLU A 101 0.00 14.67 2.14
N THR A 102 -0.23 13.36 2.01
CA THR A 102 0.03 12.60 0.78
C THR A 102 -0.81 13.12 -0.37
N LEU A 103 -2.12 13.28 -0.15
CA LEU A 103 -3.09 13.75 -1.15
C LEU A 103 -2.83 15.17 -1.67
N LYS A 104 -2.06 15.99 -0.95
CA LYS A 104 -1.61 17.31 -1.45
C LYS A 104 -0.55 17.20 -2.54
N THR A 105 0.13 16.05 -2.63
CA THR A 105 1.29 15.86 -3.51
C THR A 105 1.05 14.81 -4.59
N GLN A 106 0.27 13.78 -4.30
CA GLN A 106 -0.04 12.69 -5.22
C GLN A 106 -1.29 11.92 -4.76
N ASP A 107 -1.93 11.19 -5.68
CA ASP A 107 -3.10 10.36 -5.37
C ASP A 107 -2.72 9.09 -4.60
N LEU A 108 -3.68 8.55 -3.84
CA LEU A 108 -3.62 7.22 -3.24
C LEU A 108 -4.39 6.25 -4.14
N ILE A 109 -3.69 5.34 -4.81
CA ILE A 109 -4.28 4.50 -5.86
C ILE A 109 -5.46 3.67 -5.34
N CYS A 110 -5.40 3.13 -4.12
CA CYS A 110 -6.42 2.24 -3.60
C CYS A 110 -7.39 2.83 -2.58
N GLN A 111 -7.14 4.07 -2.13
CA GLN A 111 -7.80 4.67 -0.97
C GLN A 111 -8.46 5.98 -1.37
N ASN A 112 -9.69 6.21 -0.91
CA ASN A 112 -10.46 7.41 -1.29
C ASN A 112 -10.11 8.67 -0.47
N GLY A 113 -9.08 8.58 0.37
CA GLY A 113 -8.58 9.67 1.20
C GLY A 113 -9.30 9.90 2.53
N ILE A 114 -10.37 9.16 2.83
CA ILE A 114 -11.08 9.25 4.11
C ILE A 114 -10.68 8.07 5.01
N SER A 115 -9.66 8.26 5.87
CA SER A 115 -9.10 7.14 6.66
C SER A 115 -8.71 6.00 5.72
N ASP A 116 -8.53 4.79 6.25
CA ASP A 116 -8.36 3.52 5.56
C ASP A 116 -9.45 3.05 4.55
N ARG A 117 -10.37 3.93 4.10
CA ARG A 117 -11.44 3.53 3.17
C ARG A 117 -10.93 3.34 1.74
N MET A 118 -11.22 2.16 1.19
CA MET A 118 -10.81 1.77 -0.17
C MET A 118 -11.74 2.36 -1.24
N LYS A 119 -11.19 2.61 -2.43
CA LYS A 119 -11.94 2.88 -3.66
C LYS A 119 -12.65 1.61 -4.17
N ASP A 120 -13.55 1.77 -5.14
CA ASP A 120 -14.13 0.63 -5.86
C ASP A 120 -13.09 -0.05 -6.76
N ILE A 121 -13.35 -1.30 -7.16
CA ILE A 121 -12.36 -2.11 -7.88
C ILE A 121 -11.96 -1.46 -9.23
N ASP A 122 -12.93 -0.95 -9.98
CA ASP A 122 -12.66 -0.36 -11.29
C ASP A 122 -11.76 0.88 -11.18
N ASP A 123 -12.03 1.77 -10.21
CA ASP A 123 -11.21 2.95 -9.93
C ASP A 123 -9.76 2.58 -9.59
N LYS A 124 -9.56 1.48 -8.83
CA LYS A 124 -8.22 1.00 -8.48
C LYS A 124 -7.47 0.51 -9.70
N ILE A 125 -8.15 -0.24 -10.57
CA ILE A 125 -7.56 -0.79 -11.80
C ILE A 125 -7.16 0.35 -12.73
N GLU A 126 -8.05 1.32 -12.94
CA GLU A 126 -7.77 2.50 -13.76
C GLU A 126 -6.59 3.31 -13.20
N SER A 127 -6.64 3.64 -11.90
CA SER A 127 -5.59 4.42 -11.24
C SER A 127 -4.22 3.74 -11.31
N LEU A 128 -4.17 2.41 -11.08
CA LEU A 128 -2.92 1.66 -11.16
C LEU A 128 -2.41 1.58 -12.61
N ALA A 129 -3.29 1.33 -13.57
CA ALA A 129 -2.94 1.26 -14.98
C ALA A 129 -2.34 2.58 -15.48
N LEU A 130 -2.94 3.72 -15.11
CA LEU A 130 -2.43 5.05 -15.44
C LEU A 130 -1.02 5.27 -14.87
N PHE A 131 -0.79 4.91 -13.60
CA PHE A 131 0.53 5.03 -12.98
C PHE A 131 1.58 4.15 -13.67
N LEU A 132 1.22 2.90 -14.00
CA LEU A 132 2.14 1.95 -14.64
C LEU A 132 2.45 2.31 -16.10
N ALA A 133 1.53 2.99 -16.80
CA ALA A 133 1.70 3.46 -18.16
C ALA A 133 2.46 4.80 -18.26
N GLY A 134 2.42 5.63 -17.21
CA GLY A 134 3.18 6.88 -17.15
C GLY A 134 4.69 6.62 -17.12
N GLU A 135 5.49 7.59 -17.59
CA GLU A 135 6.97 7.53 -17.56
C GLU A 135 7.52 7.65 -16.12
#